data_AF-J4HRS0-F1
#
_entry.id   AF-J4HRS0-F1
#
_cell.length_a   1.000
_cell.length_b   1.000
_cell.length_c   1.000
_cell.angle_alpha   90.00
_cell.angle_beta   90.00
_cell.angle_gamma   90.00
#
_symmetry.space_group_name_H-M   'P 1'
#
loop_
_entity.id
_entity.type
_entity.pdbx_description
1 polymer ?
#
loop_
_entity_poly.entity_id
_entity_poly.type
_entity_poly.pdbx_seq_one_letter_code
_entity_poly.pdbx_strand_id
1 'polypeptide(L)' 'MDAQLNAQELELILAGMQNARYLALSVFALVVCEYLSNLELEVEYFWSGPWSLSRIMFMINRYLTPIVIVLGVVCELDPA' A
#
# COMPACT_ATOMS: atom_id res chain seq x y z
N MET A 1 6.08 12.66 -39.62
CA MET A 1 6.54 11.35 -39.10
C MET A 1 6.86 11.46 -37.62
N ASP A 2 7.68 12.43 -37.21
CA ASP A 2 8.08 12.63 -35.81
C ASP A 2 6.90 12.98 -34.87
N ALA A 3 5.95 13.78 -35.33
CA ALA A 3 4.76 14.13 -34.55
C ALA A 3 3.83 12.92 -34.26
N GLN A 4 3.80 11.92 -35.14
CA GLN A 4 3.01 10.70 -34.93
C GLN A 4 3.74 9.72 -34.01
N LEU A 5 5.08 9.66 -34.09
CA LEU A 5 5.89 8.88 -33.16
C LEU A 5 5.72 9.39 -31.72
N ASN A 6 5.79 10.70 -31.51
CA ASN A 6 5.62 11.31 -30.19
C ASN A 6 4.20 11.09 -29.60
N ALA A 7 3.17 11.07 -30.45
CA ALA A 7 1.80 10.81 -30.01
C ALA A 7 1.63 9.36 -29.49
N GLN A 8 2.23 8.39 -30.18
CA GLN A 8 2.20 6.99 -29.77
C GLN A 8 2.97 6.76 -28.45
N GLU A 9 4.13 7.40 -28.30
CA GLU A 9 4.90 7.33 -27.07
C GLU A 9 4.12 7.92 -25.88
N LEU A 10 3.41 9.04 -26.08
CA LEU A 10 2.59 9.66 -25.05
C LEU A 10 1.42 8.76 -24.62
N GLU A 11 0.72 8.14 -25.56
CA GLU A 11 -0.36 7.19 -25.26
C GLU A 11 0.15 6.00 -24.44
N LEU A 12 1.33 5.49 -24.79
CA LEU A 12 1.95 4.36 -24.10
C LEU A 12 2.35 4.73 -22.66
N ILE A 13 2.89 5.94 -22.45
CA ILE A 13 3.21 6.46 -21.11
C ILE A 13 1.94 6.63 -20.27
N LEU A 14 0.87 7.19 -20.83
CA LEU A 14 -0.41 7.38 -20.14
C LEU A 14 -1.05 6.06 -19.72
N ALA A 15 -1.08 5.08 -20.63
CA ALA A 15 -1.59 3.74 -20.34
C ALA A 15 -0.75 3.03 -19.26
N GLY A 16 0.58 3.16 -19.33
CA GLY A 16 1.49 2.64 -18.31
C GLY A 16 1.22 3.25 -16.93
N MET A 17 1.02 4.56 -16.86
CA MET A 17 0.74 5.27 -15.61
C MET A 17 -0.61 4.86 -15.00
N GLN A 18 -1.65 4.70 -15.81
CA GLN A 18 -2.96 4.21 -15.34
C GLN A 18 -2.88 2.78 -14.81
N ASN A 19 -2.20 1.88 -15.53
CA ASN A 19 -2.02 0.51 -15.09
C ASN A 19 -1.22 0.41 -13.79
N ALA A 20 -0.17 1.23 -13.64
CA ALA A 20 0.60 1.31 -12.40
C ALA A 20 -0.28 1.74 -11.21
N ARG A 21 -1.17 2.74 -11.40
CA ARG A 21 -2.11 3.18 -10.36
C ARG A 21 -3.10 2.09 -9.95
N TYR A 22 -3.70 1.41 -10.93
CA TYR A 22 -4.63 0.30 -10.63
C TYR A 22 -3.93 -0.87 -9.94
N LEU A 23 -2.69 -1.17 -10.33
CA LEU A 23 -1.89 -2.20 -9.70
C LEU A 23 -1.52 -1.82 -8.26
N ALA A 24 -1.10 -0.57 -8.02
CA ALA A 24 -0.81 -0.07 -6.68
C ALA A 24 -2.03 -0.17 -5.75
N LEU A 25 -3.22 0.24 -6.22
CA LEU A 25 -4.47 0.10 -5.45
C LEU A 25 -4.86 -1.36 -5.20
N SER A 26 -4.65 -2.23 -6.17
CA SER A 26 -4.95 -3.67 -6.03
C SER A 26 -4.03 -4.34 -5.01
N VAL A 27 -2.72 -4.04 -5.07
CA VAL A 27 -1.73 -4.53 -4.10
C VAL A 27 -2.03 -3.98 -2.71
N PHE A 28 -2.38 -2.69 -2.62
CA PHE A 28 -2.80 -2.09 -1.35
C PHE A 28 -4.01 -2.81 -0.74
N ALA A 29 -5.05 -3.07 -1.53
CA ALA A 29 -6.22 -3.80 -1.07
C ALA A 29 -5.87 -5.23 -0.60
N LEU A 30 -4.98 -5.92 -1.31
CA LEU A 30 -4.47 -7.23 -0.90
C LEU A 30 -3.75 -7.17 0.44
N VAL A 31 -2.85 -6.19 0.63
CA VAL A 31 -2.15 -5.98 1.91
C VAL A 31 -3.15 -5.76 3.03
N VAL A 32 -4.16 -4.90 2.84
CA VAL A 32 -5.20 -4.66 3.85
C VAL A 32 -5.96 -5.95 4.20
N CYS A 33 -6.34 -6.75 3.21
CA CYS A 33 -6.98 -8.04 3.43
C CYS A 33 -6.09 -8.99 4.26
N GLU A 34 -4.80 -9.11 3.94
CA GLU A 34 -3.87 -9.93 4.72
C GLU A 34 -3.75 -9.45 6.17
N TYR A 35 -3.71 -8.14 6.39
CA TYR A 35 -3.69 -7.57 7.74
C TYR A 35 -4.95 -7.93 8.53
N LEU A 36 -6.13 -7.78 7.92
CA LEU A 36 -7.40 -8.08 8.57
C LEU A 36 -7.52 -9.56 8.93
N SER A 37 -7.12 -10.47 8.03
CA SER A 37 -7.14 -11.92 8.31
C SER A 37 -6.20 -12.30 9.45
N ASN A 38 -5.07 -11.62 9.57
CA ASN A 38 -4.06 -11.95 10.57
C ASN A 38 -4.24 -11.17 11.89
N LEU A 39 -5.22 -10.25 11.94
CA LEU A 39 -5.53 -9.43 13.11
C LEU A 39 -6.18 -10.25 14.22
N GLU A 40 -7.06 -11.20 13.88
CA GLU A 40 -7.76 -12.05 14.86
C GLU A 40 -6.76 -12.86 15.70
N LEU A 41 -5.80 -13.50 15.03
CA LEU A 41 -4.71 -14.24 15.66
C LEU A 41 -3.79 -13.30 16.47
N GLU A 42 -3.56 -12.07 16.01
CA GLU A 42 -2.80 -11.08 16.78
C GLU A 42 -3.50 -10.69 18.08
N VAL A 43 -4.81 -10.46 18.04
CA VAL A 43 -5.56 -10.11 19.24
C VAL A 43 -5.55 -11.28 20.21
N GLU A 44 -5.71 -12.51 19.72
CA GLU A 44 -5.69 -13.70 20.56
C GLU A 44 -4.33 -13.94 21.23
N TYR A 45 -3.22 -13.84 20.50
CA TYR A 45 -1.89 -14.22 21.01
C TYR A 45 -1.05 -13.04 21.54
N PHE A 46 -1.17 -11.87 20.94
CA PHE A 46 -0.34 -10.71 21.29
C PHE A 46 -1.03 -9.77 22.28
N TRP A 47 -2.33 -9.54 22.17
CA TRP A 47 -3.05 -8.55 22.99
C TRP A 47 -3.51 -9.08 24.35
N SER A 48 -3.64 -10.41 24.49
CA SER A 48 -4.06 -11.07 25.74
C SER A 48 -2.95 -11.22 26.79
N GLY A 49 -1.68 -11.05 26.40
CA GLY A 49 -0.53 -11.22 27.30
C GLY A 49 0.00 -9.91 27.91
N PRO A 50 0.91 -10.00 28.90
CA PRO A 50 1.50 -8.82 29.52
C PRO A 50 2.29 -8.00 28.48
N TRP A 51 2.02 -6.70 28.46
CA TRP A 51 2.69 -5.75 27.58
C TRP A 51 4.18 -5.68 27.90
N SER A 52 5.01 -6.18 26.98
CA SER A 52 6.47 -6.06 27.05
C SER A 52 6.96 -5.07 26.00
N LEU A 53 8.12 -4.44 26.26
CA LEU A 53 8.75 -3.49 25.34
C LEU A 53 8.95 -4.10 23.94
N SER A 54 9.30 -5.40 23.87
CA SER A 54 9.46 -6.13 22.62
C SER A 54 8.16 -6.25 21.83
N ARG A 55 6.99 -6.43 22.48
CA ARG A 55 5.69 -6.47 21.78
C ARG A 55 5.31 -5.11 21.22
N ILE A 56 5.59 -4.04 21.97
CA ILE A 56 5.32 -2.66 21.52
C ILE A 56 6.18 -2.35 20.28
N MET A 57 7.47 -2.67 20.33
CA MET A 57 8.37 -2.53 19.18
C MET A 57 7.92 -3.37 17.98
N PHE A 58 7.40 -4.57 18.21
CA PHE A 58 6.83 -5.41 17.16
C PHE A 58 5.58 -4.78 16.54
N MET A 59 4.64 -4.31 17.35
CA MET A 59 3.44 -3.60 16.87
C MET A 59 3.82 -2.35 16.07
N ILE A 60 4.74 -1.52 16.57
CA ILE A 60 5.17 -0.32 15.84
C ILE A 60 5.71 -0.69 14.46
N ASN A 61 6.64 -1.66 14.37
CA ASN A 61 7.18 -2.08 13.08
C ASN A 61 6.10 -2.67 12.15
N ARG A 62 5.15 -3.41 12.71
CA ARG A 62 4.07 -4.04 11.96
C ARG A 62 3.05 -3.02 11.44
N TYR A 63 2.67 -2.02 12.22
CA TYR A 63 1.67 -1.02 11.80
C TYR A 63 2.29 0.17 11.04
N LEU A 64 3.59 0.44 11.20
CA LEU A 64 4.26 1.54 10.49
C LEU A 64 4.26 1.32 8.97
N THR A 65 4.57 0.10 8.51
CA THR A 65 4.61 -0.24 7.07
C THR A 65 3.28 0.03 6.36
N PRO A 66 2.13 -0.51 6.81
CA PRO A 66 0.84 -0.23 6.17
C PRO A 66 0.45 1.24 6.31
N ILE A 67 0.80 1.94 7.40
CA ILE A 67 0.57 3.39 7.52
C ILE A 67 1.31 4.15 6.40
N VAL A 68 2.58 3.84 6.16
CA VAL A 68 3.37 4.48 5.10
C VAL A 68 2.77 4.20 3.72
N ILE A 69 2.30 2.96 3.48
CA ILE A 69 1.64 2.61 2.21
C ILE A 69 0.33 3.39 2.05
N VAL A 70 -0.51 3.49 3.08
CA VAL A 70 -1.75 4.29 3.06
C VAL A 70 -1.43 5.74 2.75
N LEU A 71 -0.44 6.33 3.42
CA LEU A 71 -0.02 7.72 3.17
C LEU A 71 0.49 7.91 1.75
N GLY A 72 1.29 6.97 1.24
CA GLY A 72 1.76 7.00 -0.15
C GLY A 72 0.60 6.98 -1.14
N VAL A 73 -0.36 6.07 -0.97
CA VAL A 73 -1.55 5.99 -1.82
C VAL A 73 -2.40 7.27 -1.72
N VAL A 74 -2.62 7.80 -0.52
CA VAL A 74 -3.41 9.03 -0.32
C VAL A 74 -2.72 10.25 -0.97
N CYS A 75 -1.41 10.40 -0.79
CA CYS A 75 -0.64 11.49 -1.39
C CYS A 75 -0.54 11.35 -2.92
N GLU A 76 -0.48 10.13 -3.47
CA GLU A 76 -0.48 9.91 -4.92
C GLU A 76 -1.88 10.07 -5.55
N LEU A 77 -2.94 9.90 -4.75
CA LEU A 77 -4.33 10.03 -5.19
C LEU A 77 -4.84 11.48 -5.12
N ASP A 78 -4.25 12.34 -4.30
CA ASP A 78 -4.60 13.77 -4.19
C ASP A 78 -3.66 14.63 -5.06
N PRO A 79 -4.08 15.07 -6.26
CA PRO A 79 -3.32 16.00 -7.07
C PRO A 79 -3.64 17.42 -6.60
N ALA A 80 -3.10 17.84 -5.45
CA ALA A 80 -3.09 19.24 -5.06
C ALA A 80 -2.13 20.06 -5.94
#